data_AF-A0A067EMI2-F1
#
_entry.id   AF-A0A067EMI2-F1
#
_cell.length_a   1.000
_cell.length_b   1.000
_cell.length_c   1.000
_cell.angle_alpha   90.00
_cell.angle_beta   90.00
_cell.angle_gamma   90.00
#
_symmetry.space_group_name_H-M   'P 1'
#
loop_
_entity.id
_entity.type
_entity.pdbx_description
1 polymer ?
#
loop_
_entity_poly.entity_id
_entity_poly.type
_entity_poly.pdbx_seq_one_letter_code
_entity_poly.pdbx_strand_id
1 'polypeptide(L)'
;MGNCTAPQYKNNGADIDYLNYWPATANIIHLDGRLQEFKQPIKAIDILSQNPNCFLCSSESMFIGSQVPRLPEDEELQVGQIYFLMPLSKSQATLTLQELCSLAIKASSAISH
;
A
#
# COMPACT_ATOMS: atom_id res chain seq x y z
N MET A 1 29.44 -4.91 27.63
CA MET A 1 28.98 -3.52 27.58
C MET A 1 29.34 -2.98 26.20
N GLY A 2 28.40 -3.02 25.25
CA GLY A 2 28.62 -2.55 23.88
C GLY A 2 28.31 -1.06 23.81
N ASN A 3 29.30 -0.24 23.49
CA ASN A 3 29.09 1.19 23.28
C ASN A 3 28.58 1.40 21.85
N CYS A 4 27.26 1.57 21.71
CA CYS A 4 26.65 2.04 20.49
C CYS A 4 26.96 3.54 20.35
N THR A 5 27.97 3.87 19.55
CA THR A 5 28.26 5.25 19.14
C THR A 5 27.32 5.61 17.99
N ALA A 6 26.26 6.37 18.27
CA ALA A 6 25.45 6.98 17.22
C ALA A 6 26.29 8.05 16.50
N PRO A 7 26.30 8.10 15.15
CA PRO A 7 26.94 9.21 14.45
C PRO A 7 26.13 10.48 14.66
N GLN A 8 26.72 11.48 15.32
CA GLN A 8 26.19 12.83 15.31
C GLN A 8 26.54 13.48 13.97
N TYR A 9 25.53 13.65 13.12
CA TYR A 9 25.70 14.38 11.88
C TYR A 9 25.74 15.88 12.17
N LYS A 10 26.85 16.49 11.80
CA LYS A 10 27.17 17.90 12.04
C LYS A 10 26.50 18.71 10.92
N ASN A 11 25.53 19.54 11.29
CA ASN A 11 24.80 20.40 10.36
C ASN A 11 25.72 21.46 9.76
N ASN A 12 26.13 21.25 8.52
CA ASN A 12 26.61 22.32 7.64
C ASN A 12 25.58 22.45 6.51
N GLY A 13 24.91 23.60 6.47
CA GLY A 13 23.81 23.88 5.56
C GLY A 13 24.23 23.75 4.09
N ALA A 14 23.87 22.61 3.49
CA ALA A 14 23.56 22.37 2.08
C ALA A 14 23.57 20.84 1.77
N ASP A 15 22.82 20.00 2.50
CA ASP A 15 22.56 18.61 2.10
C ASP A 15 21.45 17.96 2.96
N ILE A 16 20.17 18.09 2.59
CA ILE A 16 19.06 17.37 3.25
C ILE A 16 17.95 16.87 2.30
N ASP A 17 18.09 16.99 0.98
CA ASP A 17 17.01 16.61 0.04
C ASP A 17 17.20 15.26 -0.68
N TYR A 18 18.38 14.65 -0.65
CA TYR A 18 18.64 13.41 -1.42
C TYR A 18 18.38 12.10 -0.67
N LEU A 19 18.22 12.12 0.66
CA LEU A 19 17.93 10.92 1.45
C LEU A 19 16.42 10.66 1.67
N ASN A 20 15.56 11.59 1.22
CA ASN A 20 14.10 11.48 1.29
C ASN A 20 13.42 11.26 -0.08
N TYR A 21 14.18 11.14 -1.18
CA TYR A 21 13.61 10.97 -2.52
C TYR A 21 13.57 9.50 -2.95
N TRP A 22 12.88 8.66 -2.19
CA TRP A 22 12.19 7.56 -2.86
C TRP A 22 10.93 8.18 -3.45
N PRO A 23 10.77 8.23 -4.79
CA PRO A 23 9.54 8.76 -5.37
C PRO A 23 8.41 7.91 -4.83
N ALA A 24 7.59 8.50 -3.97
CA ALA A 24 6.44 7.82 -3.45
C ALA A 24 5.60 7.32 -4.65
N THR A 25 5.09 6.11 -4.56
CA THR A 25 4.22 5.49 -5.55
C THR A 25 2.88 5.16 -4.91
N ALA A 26 1.80 5.21 -5.67
CA ALA A 26 0.57 4.51 -5.29
C ALA A 26 0.81 3.02 -5.54
N ASN A 27 0.68 2.21 -4.50
CA ASN A 27 1.03 0.80 -4.52
C ASN A 27 -0.23 -0.06 -4.51
N ILE A 28 -0.50 -0.79 -5.60
CA ILE A 28 -1.62 -1.72 -5.68
C ILE A 28 -1.05 -3.14 -5.52
N ILE A 29 -1.50 -3.84 -4.48
CA ILE A 29 -1.06 -5.20 -4.18
C ILE A 29 -2.19 -6.17 -4.50
N HIS A 30 -1.91 -7.08 -5.41
CA HIS A 30 -2.81 -8.15 -5.80
C HIS A 30 -2.78 -9.28 -4.76
N LEU A 31 -3.88 -10.03 -4.65
CA LEU A 31 -3.94 -11.19 -3.74
C LEU A 31 -2.96 -12.32 -4.11
N ASP A 32 -2.41 -12.33 -5.32
CA ASP A 32 -1.33 -13.25 -5.72
C ASP A 32 0.07 -12.77 -5.29
N GLY A 33 0.17 -11.58 -4.69
CA GLY A 33 1.43 -10.98 -4.22
C GLY A 33 2.10 -10.06 -5.24
N ARG A 34 1.51 -9.84 -6.41
CA ARG A 34 2.06 -8.89 -7.40
C ARG A 34 1.86 -7.45 -6.96
N LEU A 35 2.86 -6.61 -7.21
CA LEU A 35 2.81 -5.17 -7.02
C LEU A 35 2.62 -4.46 -8.36
N GLN A 36 1.74 -3.45 -8.37
CA GLN A 36 1.64 -2.47 -9.44
C GLN A 36 1.85 -1.07 -8.86
N GLU A 37 2.83 -0.35 -9.37
CA GLU A 37 3.23 0.96 -8.87
C GLU A 37 2.88 2.07 -9.84
N PHE A 38 2.36 3.19 -9.32
CA PHE A 38 2.09 4.39 -10.10
C PHE A 38 2.77 5.60 -9.49
N LYS A 39 3.58 6.28 -10.30
CA LYS A 39 4.28 7.53 -9.93
C LYS A 39 3.41 8.78 -10.06
N GLN A 40 2.22 8.63 -10.62
CA GLN A 40 1.25 9.70 -10.83
C GLN A 40 -0.09 9.26 -10.24
N PRO A 41 -0.94 10.19 -9.81
CA PRO A 41 -2.31 9.87 -9.43
C PRO A 41 -3.02 9.09 -10.53
N ILE A 42 -3.73 8.04 -10.13
CA ILE A 42 -4.51 7.20 -11.04
C ILE A 42 -5.88 6.95 -10.40
N LYS A 43 -6.94 6.92 -11.20
CA LYS A 43 -8.27 6.65 -10.68
C LYS A 43 -8.47 5.16 -10.45
N ALA A 44 -9.24 4.83 -9.42
CA ALA A 44 -9.61 3.45 -9.13
C ALA A 44 -10.25 2.76 -10.35
N ILE A 45 -11.10 3.46 -11.11
CA ILE A 45 -11.76 2.94 -12.32
C ILE A 45 -10.77 2.47 -13.39
N ASP A 46 -9.61 3.12 -13.53
CA ASP A 46 -8.62 2.76 -14.55
C ASP A 46 -7.98 1.40 -14.25
N ILE A 47 -7.84 1.08 -12.95
CA ILE A 47 -7.36 -0.21 -12.47
C ILE A 47 -8.45 -1.27 -12.60
N LEU A 48 -9.68 -0.94 -12.19
CA LEU A 48 -10.81 -1.88 -12.19
C LEU A 48 -11.24 -2.26 -13.61
N SER A 49 -11.09 -1.35 -14.58
CA SER A 49 -11.35 -1.63 -16.00
C SER A 49 -10.48 -2.76 -16.56
N GLN A 50 -9.27 -2.94 -16.02
CA GLN A 50 -8.34 -4.01 -16.40
C GLN A 50 -8.53 -5.28 -15.56
N ASN A 51 -9.27 -5.19 -14.47
CA ASN A 51 -9.43 -6.26 -13.48
C ASN A 51 -10.93 -6.48 -13.20
N PRO A 52 -11.68 -7.11 -14.12
CA PRO A 52 -13.10 -7.34 -13.95
C PRO A 52 -13.38 -8.22 -12.73
N ASN A 53 -14.52 -7.99 -12.08
CA ASN A 53 -14.93 -8.66 -10.84
C ASN A 53 -14.00 -8.44 -9.63
N CYS A 54 -13.22 -7.36 -9.65
CA CYS A 54 -12.43 -6.91 -8.50
C CYS A 54 -12.95 -5.57 -7.95
N PHE A 55 -12.45 -5.21 -6.78
CA PHE A 55 -12.60 -3.91 -6.15
C PHE A 55 -11.29 -3.51 -5.47
N LEU A 56 -11.09 -2.21 -5.26
CA LEU A 56 -9.96 -1.68 -4.52
C LEU A 56 -10.35 -1.33 -3.09
N CYS A 57 -9.39 -1.40 -2.19
CA CYS A 57 -9.54 -1.01 -0.80
C CYS A 57 -8.22 -0.46 -0.26
N SER A 58 -8.30 0.61 0.55
CA SER A 58 -7.13 1.20 1.21
C SER A 58 -6.69 0.34 2.40
N SER A 59 -5.39 0.14 2.56
CA SER A 59 -4.83 -0.58 3.72
C SER A 59 -5.16 0.12 5.04
N GLU A 60 -5.29 1.45 5.04
CA GLU A 60 -5.59 2.24 6.23
C GLU A 60 -7.02 2.04 6.74
N SER A 61 -7.91 1.54 5.88
CA SER A 61 -9.33 1.34 6.19
C SER A 61 -9.67 -0.14 6.47
N MET A 62 -8.67 -1.01 6.63
CA MET A 62 -8.88 -2.43 6.90
C MET A 62 -8.81 -2.74 8.40
N PHE A 63 -9.93 -3.19 8.97
CA PHE A 63 -10.02 -3.55 10.38
C PHE A 63 -10.53 -4.98 10.59
N ILE A 64 -9.96 -5.67 11.57
CA ILE A 64 -10.38 -7.03 11.94
C ILE A 64 -11.83 -7.01 12.41
N GLY A 65 -12.63 -7.98 11.96
CA GLY A 65 -14.05 -8.11 12.30
C GLY A 65 -14.97 -7.14 11.54
N SER A 66 -14.43 -6.35 10.61
CA SER A 66 -15.20 -5.46 9.75
C SER A 66 -15.22 -5.95 8.30
N GLN A 67 -16.22 -5.53 7.54
CA GLN A 67 -16.20 -5.71 6.08
C GLN A 67 -15.14 -4.79 5.48
N VAL A 68 -14.47 -5.26 4.44
CA VAL A 68 -13.45 -4.46 3.75
C VAL A 68 -14.15 -3.33 2.98
N PRO A 69 -13.86 -2.06 3.30
CA PRO A 69 -14.49 -0.95 2.61
C PRO A 69 -14.00 -0.90 1.17
N ARG A 70 -14.96 -0.79 0.25
CA ARG A 70 -14.67 -0.57 -1.17
C ARG A 70 -14.31 0.89 -1.39
N LEU A 71 -13.22 1.11 -2.11
CA LEU A 71 -12.86 2.42 -2.64
C LEU A 71 -13.80 2.79 -3.79
N PRO A 72 -14.40 4.00 -3.79
CA PRO A 72 -15.14 4.55 -4.93
C PRO A 72 -14.33 4.49 -6.23
N GLU A 73 -15.00 4.22 -7.34
CA GLU A 73 -14.33 4.06 -8.64
C GLU A 73 -13.76 5.38 -9.18
N ASP A 74 -14.35 6.50 -8.80
CA ASP A 74 -13.94 7.85 -9.16
C ASP A 74 -12.82 8.41 -8.26
N GLU A 75 -12.45 7.71 -7.19
CA GLU A 75 -11.39 8.14 -6.27
C GLU A 75 -10.00 8.03 -6.93
N GLU A 76 -9.17 9.06 -6.76
CA GLU A 76 -7.76 9.05 -7.15
C GLU A 76 -6.90 8.41 -6.07
N LEU A 77 -6.15 7.37 -6.47
CA LEU A 77 -5.19 6.69 -5.62
C LEU A 77 -4.04 7.65 -5.27
N GLN A 78 -3.81 7.78 -3.97
CA GLN A 78 -2.80 8.68 -3.44
C GLN A 78 -1.42 8.02 -3.47
N VAL A 79 -0.46 8.84 -3.84
CA VAL A 79 0.95 8.46 -3.84
C VAL A 79 1.43 8.26 -2.40
N GLY A 80 2.22 7.21 -2.16
CA GLY A 80 2.69 6.83 -0.83
C GLY A 80 1.71 5.95 -0.05
N GLN A 81 0.56 5.61 -0.64
CA GLN A 81 -0.45 4.77 -0.03
C GLN A 81 -0.46 3.36 -0.62
N ILE A 82 -0.96 2.42 0.19
CA ILE A 82 -1.11 1.01 -0.18
C ILE A 82 -2.59 0.68 -0.36
N TYR A 83 -2.89 0.08 -1.50
CA TYR A 83 -4.21 -0.40 -1.87
C TYR A 83 -4.14 -1.89 -2.18
N PHE A 84 -5.17 -2.63 -1.83
CA PHE A 84 -5.30 -4.03 -2.19
C PHE A 84 -6.35 -4.19 -3.28
N LEU A 85 -6.04 -5.02 -4.28
CA LEU A 85 -7.00 -5.43 -5.30
C LEU A 85 -7.63 -6.76 -4.87
N MET A 86 -8.93 -6.73 -4.59
CA MET A 86 -9.67 -7.87 -4.04
C MET A 86 -10.82 -8.32 -4.96
N PRO A 87 -11.08 -9.63 -5.11
CA PRO A 87 -12.25 -10.13 -5.82
C PRO A 87 -13.55 -9.72 -5.11
N LEU A 88 -14.59 -9.39 -5.88
CA LEU A 88 -15.92 -9.04 -5.37
C LEU A 88 -16.53 -10.13 -4.47
N SER A 89 -16.18 -11.39 -4.69
CA SER A 89 -16.61 -12.52 -3.84
C SER A 89 -16.19 -12.37 -2.37
N LYS A 90 -15.19 -11.53 -2.08
CA LYS A 90 -14.72 -11.24 -0.72
C LYS A 90 -15.27 -9.94 -0.14
N SER A 91 -16.08 -9.16 -0.86
CA SER A 91 -16.51 -7.84 -0.39
C SER A 91 -17.48 -7.88 0.80
N GLN A 92 -18.21 -8.99 0.98
CA GLN A 92 -19.17 -9.14 2.09
C GLN A 92 -18.60 -9.88 3.29
N ALA A 93 -17.42 -10.49 3.14
CA ALA A 93 -16.77 -11.23 4.21
C ALA A 93 -16.17 -10.25 5.23
N THR A 94 -16.26 -10.61 6.51
CA THR A 94 -15.57 -9.91 7.58
C THR A 94 -14.10 -10.29 7.57
N LEU A 95 -13.22 -9.30 7.62
CA LEU A 95 -11.79 -9.50 7.57
C LEU A 95 -11.28 -10.13 8.86
N THR A 96 -10.67 -11.31 8.77
CA THR A 96 -10.09 -12.00 9.93
C THR A 96 -8.66 -11.51 10.21
N LEU A 97 -8.16 -11.74 11.44
CA LEU A 97 -6.75 -11.46 11.76
C LEU A 97 -5.80 -12.21 10.82
N GLN A 98 -6.09 -13.46 10.50
CA GLN A 98 -5.27 -14.27 9.60
C GLN A 98 -5.21 -13.67 8.19
N GLU A 99 -6.34 -13.20 7.66
CA GLU A 99 -6.37 -12.52 6.36
C GLU A 99 -5.60 -11.20 6.38
N LEU A 100 -5.78 -10.38 7.42
CA LEU A 100 -5.02 -9.13 7.59
C LEU A 100 -3.52 -9.40 7.61
N CYS A 101 -3.06 -10.34 8.43
CA CYS A 101 -1.67 -10.76 8.49
C CYS A 101 -1.17 -11.25 7.12
N SER A 102 -1.98 -12.04 6.40
CA SER A 102 -1.61 -12.51 5.06
C SER A 102 -1.44 -11.37 4.06
N LEU A 103 -2.33 -10.37 4.08
CA LEU A 103 -2.24 -9.17 3.25
C LEU A 103 -1.00 -8.35 3.59
N ALA A 104 -0.71 -8.14 4.88
CA ALA A 104 0.48 -7.45 5.34
C ALA A 104 1.79 -8.14 4.90
N ILE A 105 1.86 -9.48 5.02
CA ILE A 105 3.03 -10.25 4.55
C ILE A 105 3.22 -10.10 3.04
N LYS A 106 2.13 -10.19 2.25
CA LYS A 106 2.18 -9.98 0.80
C LYS A 106 2.67 -8.57 0.48
N ALA A 107 2.17 -7.55 1.18
CA ALA A 107 2.58 -6.18 0.98
C ALA A 107 4.07 -5.98 1.24
N SER A 108 4.56 -6.44 2.39
CA SER A 108 5.97 -6.35 2.76
C SER A 108 6.87 -7.07 1.76
N SER A 109 6.46 -8.26 1.30
CA SER A 109 7.20 -9.03 0.30
C SER A 109 7.22 -8.36 -1.06
N ALA A 110 6.14 -7.67 -1.44
CA ALA A 110 6.02 -7.05 -2.76
C ALA A 110 6.78 -5.72 -2.84
N ILE A 111 6.89 -4.98 -1.72
CA ILE A 111 7.55 -3.67 -1.63
C ILE A 111 9.04 -3.77 -1.30
N SER A 112 9.52 -4.85 -0.67
CA SER A 112 10.93 -4.99 -0.27
C SER A 112 11.92 -5.23 -1.42
N HIS A 113 11.52 -4.99 -2.67
CA HIS A 113 12.31 -5.29 -3.88
C HIS A 113 12.52 -4.04 -4.73
#